data_AF-A0A8D2IQ45-F1
#
_entry.id   AF-A0A8D2IQ45-F1
#
_cell.length_a   1.000
_cell.length_b   1.000
_cell.length_c   1.000
_cell.angle_alpha   90.00
_cell.angle_beta   90.00
_cell.angle_gamma   90.00
#
_symmetry.space_group_name_H-M   'P 1'
#
loop_
_entity.id
_entity.type
_entity.pdbx_description
1 polymer ?
#
loop_
_entity_poly.entity_id
_entity_poly.type
_entity_poly.pdbx_seq_one_letter_code
_entity_poly.pdbx_strand_id
1 'polypeptide(L)'
;MELSGEYVGPDGEQQRLRVLCDGTGDADSLQNLLSGVTQMKELVSDFFDPLVQQEAQGRLAPDETLDGDGEDDAEDENNIDKRTNSDGPSAKRPKLPS
;
A
#
# COMPACT_ATOMS: atom_id res chain seq x y z
N MET A 1 -0.59 -17.96 24.71
CA MET A 1 -1.52 -17.46 23.65
C MET A 1 -0.69 -17.21 22.39
N GLU A 2 -1.23 -17.18 21.16
CA GLU A 2 -0.44 -16.90 19.95
C GLU A 2 -1.05 -15.76 19.12
N LEU A 3 -0.20 -14.83 18.67
CA LEU A 3 -0.51 -13.88 17.60
C LEU A 3 0.04 -14.44 16.30
N SER A 4 -0.77 -14.38 15.23
CA SER A 4 -0.31 -14.76 13.90
C SER A 4 -0.76 -13.75 12.85
N GLY A 5 0.09 -13.55 11.85
CA GLY A 5 -0.16 -12.75 10.66
C GLY A 5 0.28 -13.53 9.43
N GLU A 6 -0.36 -13.28 8.29
CA GLU A 6 -0.02 -13.89 7.02
C GLU A 6 0.11 -12.80 5.97
N TYR A 7 1.22 -12.85 5.23
CA TYR A 7 1.47 -12.03 4.07
C TYR A 7 1.43 -12.90 2.83
N VAL A 8 0.73 -12.44 1.79
CA VAL A 8 0.69 -13.09 0.48
C VAL A 8 1.37 -12.15 -0.51
N GLY A 9 2.52 -12.58 -1.03
CA GLY A 9 3.33 -11.79 -1.96
C GLY A 9 2.70 -11.67 -3.35
N PRO A 10 3.22 -10.77 -4.22
CA PRO A 10 2.78 -10.63 -5.61
C PRO A 10 2.94 -11.91 -6.45
N ASP A 11 3.87 -12.77 -6.08
CA ASP A 11 4.14 -14.10 -6.63
C ASP A 11 3.19 -15.19 -6.08
N GLY A 12 2.33 -14.83 -5.12
CA GLY A 12 1.45 -15.75 -4.41
C GLY A 12 2.14 -16.53 -3.29
N GLU A 13 3.41 -16.24 -2.97
CA GLU A 13 4.08 -16.88 -1.84
C GLU A 13 3.47 -16.42 -0.52
N GLN A 14 3.14 -17.40 0.33
CA GLN A 14 2.57 -17.14 1.66
C GLN A 14 3.66 -17.19 2.72
N GLN A 15 3.80 -16.10 3.47
CA GLN A 15 4.73 -15.98 4.58
C GLN A 15 3.95 -15.76 5.87
N ARG A 16 4.20 -16.60 6.87
CA ARG A 16 3.47 -16.57 8.14
C ARG A 16 4.34 -16.07 9.27
N LEU A 17 3.91 -14.98 9.89
CA LEU A 17 4.52 -14.38 11.07
C LEU A 17 3.80 -14.89 12.31
N ARG A 18 4.54 -15.28 13.35
CA ARG A 18 3.96 -15.80 14.60
C ARG A 18 4.74 -15.28 15.80
N VAL A 19 4.00 -14.94 16.84
CA VAL A 19 4.55 -14.58 18.15
C VAL A 19 3.77 -15.30 19.23
N LEU A 20 4.48 -16.09 20.03
CA LEU A 20 3.93 -16.66 21.25
C LEU A 20 3.85 -15.56 22.31
N CYS A 21 2.64 -15.29 22.78
CA CYS A 21 2.36 -14.38 23.88
C CYS A 21 2.45 -15.15 25.20
N ASP A 22 3.63 -15.70 25.47
CA ASP A 22 3.90 -16.47 26.67
C ASP A 22 4.82 -15.65 27.59
N GLY A 23 4.42 -15.52 28.84
CA GLY A 23 5.20 -14.84 29.88
C GLY A 23 5.97 -15.84 30.73
N THR A 24 7.09 -15.42 31.31
CA THR A 24 7.77 -16.18 32.35
C THR A 24 7.01 -16.02 33.68
N GLY A 25 6.09 -16.94 33.99
CA GLY A 25 5.40 -17.00 35.29
C GLY A 25 3.91 -16.61 35.25
N ASP A 26 3.39 -16.14 36.38
CA ASP A 26 1.98 -15.73 36.59
C ASP A 26 1.71 -14.30 36.09
N ALA A 27 2.29 -13.94 34.94
CA ALA A 27 2.03 -12.65 34.33
C ALA A 27 0.60 -12.63 33.78
N ASP A 28 -0.14 -11.55 34.06
CA ASP A 28 -1.50 -11.36 33.56
C ASP A 28 -1.55 -11.54 32.04
N SER A 29 -2.58 -12.26 31.57
CA SER A 29 -2.77 -12.57 30.15
C SER A 29 -2.71 -11.33 29.24
N LEU A 30 -3.16 -10.17 29.71
CA LEU A 30 -3.11 -8.91 28.97
C LEU A 30 -1.68 -8.38 28.84
N GLN A 31 -0.84 -8.53 29.86
CA GLN A 31 0.57 -8.11 29.80
C GLN A 31 1.36 -8.96 28.81
N ASN A 32 1.11 -10.28 28.80
CA ASN A 32 1.71 -11.18 27.83
C ASN A 32 1.27 -10.85 26.40
N LEU A 33 -0.01 -10.49 26.23
CA LEU A 33 -0.53 -10.02 24.93
C LEU A 33 0.12 -8.70 24.50
N LEU A 34 0.24 -7.72 25.39
CA LEU A 34 0.89 -6.43 25.09
C LEU A 34 2.34 -6.63 24.63
N SER A 35 3.10 -7.46 25.36
CA SER A 35 4.46 -7.85 24.98
C SER A 35 4.50 -8.55 23.61
N GLY A 36 3.55 -9.46 23.36
CA GLY A 36 3.42 -10.14 22.08
C GLY A 36 3.10 -9.19 20.92
N VAL A 37 2.25 -8.18 21.13
CA VAL A 37 1.92 -7.17 20.12
C VAL A 37 3.14 -6.31 19.80
N THR A 38 3.92 -5.91 20.82
CA THR A 38 5.18 -5.19 20.59
C THR A 38 6.15 -6.03 19.75
N GLN A 39 6.34 -7.31 20.08
CA GLN A 39 7.19 -8.21 19.30
C GLN A 39 6.69 -8.41 17.87
N MET A 40 5.39 -8.58 17.68
CA MET A 40 4.81 -8.73 16.33
C MET A 40 5.02 -7.47 15.50
N LYS A 41 4.95 -6.27 16.10
CA LYS A 41 5.21 -5.00 15.39
C LYS A 41 6.64 -4.95 14.83
N GLU A 42 7.63 -5.32 15.65
CA GLU A 42 9.03 -5.36 15.20
C GLU A 42 9.24 -6.43 14.13
N LEU A 43 8.67 -7.63 14.32
CA LEU A 43 8.73 -8.72 13.33
C LEU A 43 8.14 -8.31 11.97
N VAL A 44 7.04 -7.57 11.98
CA VAL A 44 6.43 -7.02 10.76
C VAL A 44 7.35 -5.97 10.12
N SER A 45 7.95 -5.08 10.91
CA SER A 45 8.91 -4.08 10.39
C SER A 45 10.09 -4.78 9.73
N ASP A 46 10.75 -5.70 10.43
CA ASP A 46 11.91 -6.45 9.92
C ASP A 46 11.57 -7.24 8.66
N PHE A 47 10.35 -7.76 8.56
CA PHE A 47 9.87 -8.49 7.38
C PHE A 47 9.72 -7.57 6.16
N PHE A 48 9.17 -6.37 6.33
CA PHE A 48 8.91 -5.46 5.22
C PHE A 48 10.09 -4.53 4.88
N ASP A 49 11.03 -4.30 5.80
CA ASP A 49 12.19 -3.42 5.59
C ASP A 49 12.97 -3.74 4.30
N PRO A 50 13.30 -5.01 3.97
CA PRO A 50 13.94 -5.35 2.70
C PRO A 50 13.03 -5.17 1.48
N LEU A 51 11.73 -5.47 1.62
CA LEU A 51 10.75 -5.39 0.53
C LEU A 51 10.53 -3.93 0.11
N VAL A 52 10.41 -3.02 1.07
CA VAL A 52 10.25 -1.58 0.84
C VAL A 52 11.52 -0.98 0.21
N GLN A 53 12.71 -1.42 0.63
CA GLN A 53 13.95 -1.02 -0.01
C GLN A 53 13.98 -1.46 -1.48
N GLN A 54 13.72 -2.74 -1.75
CA GLN A 54 13.69 -3.28 -3.10
C GLN A 54 12.71 -2.51 -4.02
N GLU A 55 11.53 -2.15 -3.52
CA GLU A 55 10.57 -1.32 -4.26
C GLU A 55 11.13 0.08 -4.56
N ALA A 56 11.77 0.72 -3.57
CA ALA A 56 12.39 2.03 -3.75
C ALA A 56 13.55 2.00 -4.77
N GLN A 57 14.34 0.93 -4.82
CA GLN A 57 15.40 0.76 -5.82
C GLN A 57 14.87 0.34 -7.19
N GLY A 58 13.81 -0.47 -7.26
CA GLY A 58 13.18 -0.89 -8.51
C GLY A 58 12.59 0.26 -9.33
N ARG A 59 12.27 1.39 -8.68
CA ARG A 59 11.89 2.66 -9.34
C ARG A 59 13.06 3.46 -9.92
N LEU A 60 14.31 3.14 -9.56
CA LEU A 60 15.51 3.88 -9.99
C LEU A 60 16.31 3.16 -11.08
N ALA A 61 15.87 1.99 -11.54
CA ALA A 61 16.50 1.34 -12.69
C ALA A 61 16.24 2.19 -13.95
N PRO A 62 17.28 2.68 -14.66
CA PRO A 62 17.09 3.49 -15.85
C PRO A 62 16.70 2.57 -17.00
N ASP A 63 15.42 2.60 -17.37
CA ASP A 63 14.99 2.27 -18.73
C ASP A 63 15.27 3.51 -19.60
N GLU A 64 16.55 3.76 -19.90
CA GLU A 64 16.97 4.86 -20.79
C GLU A 64 17.90 4.32 -21.87
N THR A 65 17.37 3.43 -22.70
CA THR A 65 17.85 3.26 -24.08
C THR A 65 16.99 4.12 -24.99
N LEU A 66 17.30 5.41 -25.17
CA LEU A 66 17.04 6.16 -26.40
C LEU A 66 18.06 7.31 -26.54
N ASP A 67 19.16 6.97 -27.22
CA ASP A 67 20.04 7.87 -27.94
C ASP A 67 19.23 8.67 -29.00
N GLY A 68 19.39 9.99 -29.07
CA GLY A 68 18.78 10.78 -30.14
C GLY A 68 18.55 12.27 -29.85
N ASP A 69 19.64 13.03 -29.95
CA ASP A 69 19.76 14.46 -30.27
C ASP A 69 18.58 15.13 -31.03
N GLY A 70 18.27 16.38 -30.67
CA GLY A 70 17.36 17.22 -31.45
C GLY A 70 16.71 18.34 -30.64
N GLU A 71 17.45 19.42 -30.41
CA GLU A 71 16.87 20.72 -30.06
C GLU A 71 15.92 21.17 -31.19
N ASP A 72 14.66 21.48 -30.89
CA ASP A 72 13.93 22.50 -31.64
C ASP A 72 12.95 23.25 -30.73
N ASP A 73 13.20 24.55 -30.68
CA ASP A 73 12.51 25.60 -29.99
C ASP A 73 11.39 26.13 -30.91
N ALA A 74 10.13 25.99 -30.51
CA ALA A 74 9.08 26.83 -31.06
C ALA A 74 7.84 26.85 -30.15
N GLU A 75 7.64 28.01 -29.54
CA GLU A 75 6.35 28.48 -29.03
C GLU A 75 5.27 28.38 -30.12
N ASP A 76 4.10 27.83 -29.82
CA ASP A 76 2.87 28.12 -30.58
C ASP A 76 1.67 28.26 -29.65
N GLU A 77 1.23 29.50 -29.51
CA GLU A 77 0.01 29.92 -28.86
C GLU A 77 -1.21 29.56 -29.73
N ASN A 78 -2.16 28.77 -29.24
CA ASN A 78 -3.55 28.91 -29.68
C ASN A 78 -4.60 28.35 -28.69
N ASN A 79 -5.12 29.27 -27.87
CA ASN A 79 -6.52 29.72 -27.83
C ASN A 79 -7.69 28.71 -27.62
N ILE A 80 -8.68 29.20 -26.85
CA ILE A 80 -10.14 28.92 -26.83
C ILE A 80 -10.62 27.49 -26.47
N ASP A 81 -11.64 27.26 -25.64
CA ASP A 81 -12.86 28.04 -25.41
C ASP A 81 -13.48 27.74 -24.04
N LYS A 82 -13.99 28.79 -23.39
CA LYS A 82 -14.95 28.68 -22.29
C LYS A 82 -16.29 28.18 -22.84
N ARG A 83 -16.79 27.03 -22.36
CA ARG A 83 -18.24 26.80 -22.26
C ARG A 83 -18.62 26.12 -20.95
N THR A 84 -19.06 26.97 -20.04
CA THR A 84 -20.05 26.68 -19.01
C THR A 84 -21.30 26.01 -19.60
N ASN A 85 -21.74 24.88 -19.04
CA ASN A 85 -23.13 24.37 -19.02
C ASN A 85 -23.19 23.31 -17.90
N SER A 86 -23.44 23.70 -16.65
CA SER A 86 -24.74 23.59 -15.95
C SER A 86 -25.36 22.18 -15.92
N ASP A 87 -25.30 21.58 -14.72
CA ASP A 87 -26.37 20.88 -14.00
C ASP A 87 -27.51 20.24 -14.83
N GLY A 88 -27.56 18.90 -14.82
CA GLY A 88 -28.72 18.12 -15.26
C GLY A 88 -29.30 17.32 -14.09
N PRO A 89 -30.60 17.42 -13.75
CA PRO A 89 -31.15 16.81 -12.53
C PRO A 89 -31.70 15.37 -12.73
N SER A 90 -31.45 14.55 -11.68
CA SER A 90 -32.27 13.49 -11.05
C SER A 90 -33.17 12.53 -11.85
N ALA A 91 -33.05 11.21 -11.54
CA ALA A 91 -34.13 10.17 -11.41
C ALA A 91 -33.54 8.73 -11.58
N LYS A 92 -33.81 7.63 -10.83
CA LYS A 92 -34.74 7.26 -9.74
C LYS A 92 -34.17 6.08 -8.92
N ARG A 93 -34.47 6.03 -7.61
CA ARG A 93 -34.25 4.89 -6.69
C ARG A 93 -35.38 3.84 -6.84
N PRO A 94 -35.12 2.53 -6.95
CA PRO A 94 -36.18 1.52 -6.86
C PRO A 94 -36.65 1.33 -5.40
N LYS A 95 -37.97 1.19 -5.22
CA LYS A 95 -38.61 0.83 -3.93
C LYS A 95 -38.55 -0.68 -3.72
N LEU A 96 -38.27 -1.10 -2.49
CA LEU A 96 -38.41 -2.49 -2.02
C LEU A 96 -39.91 -2.81 -1.76
N PRO A 97 -40.38 -4.02 -2.10
CA PRO A 97 -41.75 -4.48 -1.79
C PRO A 97 -41.89 -4.90 -0.31
N SER A 98 -43.11 -4.72 0.21
CA SER A 98 -43.53 -4.98 1.59
C SER A 98 -43.60 -6.45 1.99
#